data_AF-A0A852N9W8-F1
#
_entry.id   AF-A0A852N9W8-F1
#
_cell.length_a   1.000
_cell.length_b   1.000
_cell.length_c   1.000
_cell.angle_alpha   90.00
_cell.angle_beta   90.00
_cell.angle_gamma   90.00
#
_symmetry.space_group_name_H-M   'P 1'
#
loop_
_entity.id
_entity.type
_entity.pdbx_description
1 polymer ?
#
loop_
_entity_poly.entity_id
_entity_poly.type
_entity_poly.pdbx_seq_one_letter_code
_entity_poly.pdbx_strand_id
1 'polypeptide(L)'
;SEEVDRMANFKGHALPGSFFLVFGLWWSVKYPLHYLSREVNKKSHRTSSFQRVDAIEGGVKIFFSLVGMLAEQFVPDGPHLHLYSGDKRDWVKLMNWQHTTMYLFYGLSGVVDVLTYISQAVPRGLDRLMLAMAVFVEGCLFYYHVLHRPLLDQHIHSLLLIAIFAGAGSILLEVFLRDNIVLEMFRASMAIVQGTWFWQVGVVLFQPWGGPMWDENDHSNIMFLTMCFFWHWAAAVAILAVNYTLTYCCLQRFRRVSGEPYISLGVRQQKCESRSQAAFLNGSDEE
;
A
#
# COMPACT_ATOMS: atom_id res chain seq x y z
N SER A 1 -27.04 -22.57 -0.68
CA SER A 1 -27.83 -22.03 0.45
C SER A 1 -27.37 -20.61 0.69
N GLU A 2 -28.23 -19.75 1.23
CA GLU A 2 -27.92 -18.33 1.49
C GLU A 2 -26.63 -18.12 2.30
N GLU A 3 -26.31 -19.05 3.20
CA GLU A 3 -25.06 -19.07 3.95
C GLU A 3 -23.82 -19.30 3.08
N VAL A 4 -23.90 -20.18 2.08
CA VAL A 4 -22.81 -20.45 1.13
C VAL A 4 -22.53 -19.22 0.26
N ASP A 5 -23.57 -18.53 -0.20
CA ASP A 5 -23.42 -17.31 -1.02
C ASP A 5 -22.85 -16.15 -0.20
N ARG A 6 -23.29 -15.98 1.07
CA ARG A 6 -22.68 -15.02 2.01
C ARG A 6 -21.21 -15.30 2.24
N MET A 7 -20.83 -16.57 2.44
CA MET A 7 -19.43 -16.95 2.60
C MET A 7 -18.59 -16.70 1.35
N ALA A 8 -19.14 -16.94 0.16
CA ALA A 8 -18.45 -16.68 -1.10
C ALA A 8 -18.17 -15.18 -1.28
N ASN A 9 -19.18 -14.34 -1.06
CA ASN A 9 -19.03 -12.89 -1.18
C ASN A 9 -18.11 -12.29 -0.10
N PHE A 10 -18.18 -12.81 1.14
CA PHE A 10 -17.25 -12.45 2.20
C PHE A 10 -15.80 -12.75 1.80
N LYS A 11 -15.53 -13.94 1.26
CA LYS A 11 -14.18 -14.31 0.77
C LYS A 11 -13.72 -13.38 -0.34
N GLY A 12 -14.63 -12.94 -1.21
CA GLY A 12 -14.36 -11.94 -2.25
C GLY A 12 -13.85 -10.59 -1.71
N HIS A 13 -14.16 -10.25 -0.46
CA HIS A 13 -13.67 -9.03 0.21
C HIS A 13 -12.47 -9.30 1.13
N ALA A 14 -12.51 -10.40 1.89
CA ALA A 14 -11.44 -10.77 2.81
C ALA A 14 -10.14 -11.11 2.08
N LEU A 15 -10.20 -11.71 0.89
CA LEU A 15 -9.02 -12.07 0.10
C LEU A 15 -8.24 -10.82 -0.35
N PRO A 16 -8.80 -9.87 -1.12
CA PRO A 16 -8.08 -8.64 -1.48
C PRO A 16 -7.66 -7.85 -0.24
N GLY A 17 -8.53 -7.77 0.78
CA GLY A 17 -8.18 -7.12 2.05
C GLY A 17 -6.93 -7.70 2.71
N SER A 18 -6.77 -9.02 2.67
CA SER A 18 -5.59 -9.70 3.21
C SER A 18 -4.32 -9.38 2.43
N PHE A 19 -4.38 -9.30 1.10
CA PHE A 19 -3.23 -8.89 0.29
C PHE A 19 -2.77 -7.48 0.63
N PHE A 20 -3.68 -6.50 0.64
CA PHE A 20 -3.35 -5.12 0.99
C PHE A 20 -2.82 -4.98 2.41
N LEU A 21 -3.39 -5.73 3.36
CA LEU A 21 -2.92 -5.71 4.74
C LEU A 21 -1.51 -6.29 4.88
N VAL A 22 -1.22 -7.42 4.22
CA VAL A 22 0.13 -8.03 4.25
C VAL A 22 1.15 -7.11 3.60
N PHE A 23 0.86 -6.55 2.43
CA PHE A 23 1.75 -5.58 1.77
C PHE A 23 1.92 -4.31 2.62
N GLY A 24 0.84 -3.77 3.19
CA GLY A 24 0.88 -2.59 4.05
C GLY A 24 1.73 -2.80 5.32
N LEU A 25 1.56 -3.93 6.00
CA LEU A 25 2.36 -4.31 7.17
C LEU A 25 3.83 -4.55 6.79
N TRP A 26 4.08 -5.26 5.69
CA TRP A 26 5.43 -5.45 5.17
C TRP A 26 6.13 -4.12 4.88
N TRP A 27 5.45 -3.23 4.18
CA TRP A 27 5.91 -1.88 3.87
C TRP A 27 6.17 -1.05 5.13
N SER A 28 5.30 -1.13 6.14
CA SER A 28 5.46 -0.41 7.41
C SER A 28 6.76 -0.75 8.16
N VAL A 29 7.39 -1.89 7.86
CA VAL A 29 8.68 -2.31 8.42
C VAL A 29 9.82 -2.04 7.43
N LYS A 30 9.62 -2.38 6.15
CA LYS A 30 10.62 -2.24 5.08
C LYS A 30 11.11 -0.80 4.94
N TYR A 31 10.21 0.19 4.90
CA TYR A 31 10.61 1.58 4.64
C TYR A 31 11.41 2.20 5.79
N PRO A 32 10.99 2.08 7.07
CA PRO A 32 11.84 2.50 8.18
C PRO A 32 13.20 1.81 8.18
N LEU A 33 13.24 0.50 7.87
CA LEU A 33 14.48 -0.25 7.83
C LEU A 33 15.40 0.27 6.72
N HIS A 34 14.86 0.53 5.53
CA HIS A 34 15.59 1.10 4.41
C HIS A 34 16.12 2.49 4.75
N TYR A 35 15.25 3.40 5.21
CA TYR A 35 15.58 4.77 5.58
C TYR A 35 16.68 4.84 6.65
N LEU A 36 16.44 4.21 7.81
CA LEU A 36 17.37 4.24 8.93
C LEU A 36 18.69 3.53 8.59
N SER A 37 18.63 2.46 7.78
CA SER A 37 19.86 1.78 7.37
C SER A 37 20.77 2.63 6.47
N ARG A 38 20.18 3.48 5.62
CA ARG A 38 20.93 4.43 4.76
C ARG A 38 21.58 5.53 5.57
N GLU A 39 20.91 6.02 6.61
CA GLU A 39 21.51 6.99 7.56
C GLU A 39 22.69 6.37 8.31
N VAL A 40 22.57 5.08 8.68
CA VAL A 40 23.56 4.35 9.47
C VAL A 40 24.80 3.98 8.67
N ASN A 41 24.65 3.47 7.44
CA ASN A 41 25.77 2.91 6.67
C ASN A 41 25.65 3.33 5.19
N LYS A 42 26.51 4.25 4.74
CA LYS A 42 26.52 4.75 3.36
C LYS A 42 27.09 3.75 2.33
N LYS A 43 27.48 2.54 2.75
CA LYS A 43 28.09 1.54 1.86
C LYS A 43 27.05 0.91 0.90
N SER A 44 27.43 0.87 -0.39
CA SER A 44 26.67 0.37 -1.56
C SER A 44 26.06 -1.04 -1.43
N HIS A 45 26.56 -1.90 -0.53
CA HIS A 45 26.08 -3.28 -0.42
C HIS A 45 24.62 -3.39 0.06
N ARG A 46 24.17 -2.47 0.94
CA ARG A 46 22.82 -2.55 1.53
C ARG A 46 21.74 -2.08 0.57
N THR A 47 22.04 -1.11 -0.31
CA THR A 47 21.13 -0.65 -1.36
C THR A 47 20.85 -1.75 -2.39
N SER A 48 21.84 -2.59 -2.70
CA SER A 48 21.65 -3.76 -3.59
C SER A 48 20.70 -4.80 -3.00
N SER A 49 20.73 -5.01 -1.66
CA SER A 49 19.79 -5.93 -1.01
C SER A 49 18.34 -5.46 -1.09
N PHE A 50 18.09 -4.16 -0.92
CA PHE A 50 16.73 -3.60 -1.04
C PHE A 50 16.22 -3.62 -2.48
N GLN A 51 17.08 -3.37 -3.47
CA GLN A 51 16.72 -3.52 -4.88
C GLN A 51 16.33 -4.97 -5.22
N ARG A 52 17.00 -5.96 -4.62
CA ARG A 52 16.62 -7.38 -4.78
C ARG A 52 15.27 -7.68 -4.13
N VAL A 53 14.98 -7.08 -2.96
CA VAL A 53 13.68 -7.20 -2.29
C VAL A 53 12.57 -6.58 -3.14
N ASP A 54 12.80 -5.41 -3.73
CA ASP A 54 11.87 -4.77 -4.67
C ASP A 54 11.57 -5.69 -5.87
N ALA A 55 12.60 -6.35 -6.43
CA ALA A 55 12.42 -7.31 -7.52
C ALA A 55 11.61 -8.55 -7.10
N ILE A 56 11.81 -9.05 -5.87
CA ILE A 56 11.03 -10.17 -5.32
C ILE A 56 9.57 -9.75 -5.15
N GLU A 57 9.29 -8.56 -4.63
CA GLU A 57 7.93 -8.00 -4.56
C GLU A 57 7.30 -7.92 -5.95
N GLY A 58 8.07 -7.47 -6.95
CA GLY A 58 7.64 -7.46 -8.35
C GLY A 58 7.27 -8.86 -8.85
N GLY A 59 8.11 -9.85 -8.58
CA GLY A 59 7.84 -11.25 -8.91
C GLY A 59 6.57 -11.80 -8.23
N VAL A 60 6.36 -11.46 -6.95
CA VAL A 60 5.14 -11.82 -6.19
C VAL A 60 3.91 -11.18 -6.83
N LYS A 61 3.95 -9.89 -7.20
CA LYS A 61 2.86 -9.21 -7.90
C LYS A 61 2.52 -9.90 -9.23
N ILE A 62 3.54 -10.22 -10.05
CA ILE A 62 3.34 -10.93 -11.32
C ILE A 62 2.67 -12.27 -11.08
N PHE A 63 3.19 -13.08 -10.15
CA PHE A 63 2.67 -14.41 -9.88
C PHE A 63 1.19 -14.37 -9.46
N PHE A 64 0.85 -13.58 -8.45
CA PHE A 64 -0.53 -13.49 -7.96
C PHE A 64 -1.47 -12.86 -8.99
N SER A 65 -1.00 -11.90 -9.78
CA SER A 65 -1.80 -11.30 -10.86
C SER A 65 -2.11 -12.32 -11.95
N LEU A 66 -1.13 -13.13 -12.37
CA LEU A 66 -1.35 -14.20 -13.34
C LEU A 66 -2.33 -15.25 -12.80
N VAL A 67 -2.15 -15.70 -11.57
CA VAL A 67 -3.07 -16.65 -10.92
C VAL A 67 -4.48 -16.07 -10.83
N GLY A 68 -4.61 -14.80 -10.41
CA GLY A 68 -5.90 -14.11 -10.32
C GLY A 68 -6.61 -13.99 -11.67
N MET A 69 -5.90 -13.56 -12.72
CA MET A 69 -6.46 -13.51 -14.07
C MET A 69 -6.91 -14.90 -14.56
N LEU A 70 -6.10 -15.93 -14.34
CA LEU A 70 -6.46 -17.29 -14.76
C LEU A 70 -7.69 -17.80 -13.98
N ALA A 71 -7.75 -17.55 -12.67
CA ALA A 71 -8.89 -17.94 -11.84
C ALA A 71 -10.18 -17.24 -12.28
N GLU A 72 -10.13 -15.93 -12.53
CA GLU A 72 -11.28 -15.14 -12.97
C GLU A 72 -11.76 -15.55 -14.37
N GLN A 73 -10.86 -15.90 -15.28
CA GLN A 73 -11.20 -16.25 -16.65
C GLN A 73 -11.66 -17.71 -16.82
N PHE A 74 -11.07 -18.65 -16.09
CA PHE A 74 -11.18 -20.09 -16.36
C PHE A 74 -11.75 -20.93 -15.21
N VAL A 75 -12.31 -20.31 -14.17
CA VAL A 75 -13.23 -21.02 -13.26
C VAL A 75 -14.38 -21.64 -14.09
N PRO A 76 -15.02 -22.77 -13.68
CA PRO A 76 -16.06 -23.42 -14.49
C PRO A 76 -17.18 -22.45 -14.94
N ASP A 77 -17.49 -21.47 -14.09
CA ASP A 77 -18.40 -20.37 -14.38
C ASP A 77 -17.65 -19.08 -14.78
N GLY A 78 -16.55 -19.16 -15.50
CA GLY A 78 -15.79 -18.01 -15.98
C GLY A 78 -16.28 -17.51 -17.35
N PRO A 79 -15.85 -16.32 -17.79
CA PRO A 79 -16.09 -15.82 -19.15
C PRO A 79 -15.29 -16.58 -20.23
N HIS A 80 -14.24 -17.34 -19.87
CA HIS A 80 -13.41 -18.11 -20.81
C HIS A 80 -12.90 -17.28 -22.00
N LEU A 81 -12.45 -16.04 -21.73
CA LEU A 81 -12.00 -15.06 -22.73
C LEU A 81 -13.08 -14.55 -23.70
N HIS A 82 -14.35 -14.89 -23.48
CA HIS A 82 -15.46 -14.26 -24.19
C HIS A 82 -15.85 -12.97 -23.47
N LEU A 83 -15.67 -11.83 -24.14
CA LEU A 83 -16.07 -10.53 -23.59
C LEU A 83 -17.54 -10.18 -23.92
N TYR A 84 -17.99 -10.58 -25.11
CA TYR A 84 -19.31 -10.21 -25.62
C TYR A 84 -19.96 -11.40 -26.32
N SER A 85 -21.22 -11.65 -26.00
CA SER A 85 -22.03 -12.68 -26.65
C SER A 85 -22.80 -12.05 -27.81
N GLY A 86 -22.41 -12.37 -29.04
CA GLY A 86 -23.08 -11.86 -30.25
C GLY A 86 -24.56 -12.27 -30.32
N ASP A 87 -24.90 -13.46 -29.82
CA ASP A 87 -26.25 -14.01 -29.87
C ASP A 87 -27.22 -13.26 -28.94
N LYS A 88 -26.76 -12.94 -27.72
CA LYS A 88 -27.55 -12.23 -26.71
C LYS A 88 -27.40 -10.72 -26.74
N ARG A 89 -26.41 -10.22 -27.50
CA ARG A 89 -25.98 -8.81 -27.53
C ARG A 89 -25.65 -8.24 -26.14
N ASP A 90 -25.08 -9.09 -25.29
CA ASP A 90 -24.79 -8.79 -23.89
C ASP A 90 -23.33 -9.06 -23.53
N TRP A 91 -22.85 -8.33 -22.53
CA TRP A 91 -21.54 -8.50 -21.92
C TRP A 91 -21.49 -9.80 -21.10
N VAL A 92 -20.41 -10.56 -21.25
CA VAL A 92 -20.25 -11.83 -20.54
C VAL A 92 -19.47 -11.58 -19.25
N LYS A 93 -20.14 -11.74 -18.10
CA LYS A 93 -19.52 -11.76 -16.76
C LYS A 93 -18.55 -10.59 -16.53
N LEU A 94 -19.06 -9.36 -16.73
CA LEU A 94 -18.25 -8.14 -16.73
C LEU A 94 -17.50 -7.90 -15.41
N MET A 95 -18.00 -8.42 -14.29
CA MET A 95 -17.31 -8.35 -12.99
C MET A 95 -15.96 -9.07 -13.02
N ASN A 96 -15.91 -10.29 -13.58
CA ASN A 96 -14.67 -11.04 -13.73
C ASN A 96 -13.68 -10.31 -14.65
N TRP A 97 -14.17 -9.59 -15.66
CA TRP A 97 -13.34 -8.74 -16.53
C TRP A 97 -12.79 -7.50 -15.81
N GLN A 98 -13.56 -6.89 -14.90
CA GLN A 98 -13.05 -5.82 -14.04
C GLN A 98 -11.91 -6.34 -13.15
N HIS A 99 -12.09 -7.49 -12.48
CA HIS A 99 -11.03 -8.10 -11.66
C HIS A 99 -9.80 -8.48 -12.50
N THR A 100 -10.01 -9.08 -13.68
CA THR A 100 -8.93 -9.43 -14.61
C THR A 100 -8.13 -8.19 -15.02
N THR A 101 -8.81 -7.08 -15.28
CA THR A 101 -8.18 -5.80 -15.61
C THR A 101 -7.37 -5.26 -14.43
N MET A 102 -7.93 -5.28 -13.22
CA MET A 102 -7.22 -4.89 -12.00
C MET A 102 -5.93 -5.73 -11.82
N TYR A 103 -6.03 -7.05 -11.93
CA TYR A 103 -4.86 -7.94 -11.86
C TYR A 103 -3.82 -7.64 -12.94
N LEU A 104 -4.25 -7.37 -14.18
CA LEU A 104 -3.34 -7.01 -15.26
C LEU A 104 -2.47 -5.80 -14.89
N PHE A 105 -3.05 -4.73 -14.35
CA PHE A 105 -2.28 -3.53 -13.98
C PHE A 105 -1.32 -3.77 -12.81
N TYR A 106 -1.73 -4.55 -11.80
CA TYR A 106 -0.82 -4.96 -10.72
C TYR A 106 0.31 -5.86 -11.22
N GLY A 107 0.03 -6.73 -12.19
CA GLY A 107 1.03 -7.54 -12.88
C GLY A 107 2.02 -6.69 -13.68
N LEU A 108 1.55 -5.70 -14.43
CA LEU A 108 2.39 -4.74 -15.15
C LEU A 108 3.28 -3.92 -14.20
N SER A 109 2.75 -3.50 -13.04
CA SER A 109 3.57 -2.89 -11.99
C SER A 109 4.69 -3.84 -11.53
N GLY A 110 4.38 -5.11 -11.29
CA GLY A 110 5.39 -6.09 -10.91
C GLY A 110 6.45 -6.34 -11.99
N VAL A 111 6.07 -6.34 -13.27
CA VAL A 111 7.01 -6.43 -14.39
C VAL A 111 7.99 -5.26 -14.36
N VAL A 112 7.50 -4.04 -14.17
CA VAL A 112 8.37 -2.86 -14.11
C VAL A 112 9.28 -2.87 -12.87
N ASP A 113 8.82 -3.36 -11.73
CA ASP A 113 9.67 -3.56 -10.53
C ASP A 113 10.85 -4.49 -10.84
N VAL A 114 10.58 -5.64 -11.49
CA VAL A 114 11.62 -6.61 -11.89
C VAL A 114 12.56 -6.03 -12.95
N LEU A 115 12.02 -5.35 -13.97
CA LEU A 115 12.83 -4.74 -15.03
C LEU A 115 13.75 -3.65 -14.47
N THR A 116 13.29 -2.87 -13.49
CA THR A 116 14.07 -1.83 -12.82
C THR A 116 15.29 -2.42 -12.09
N TYR A 117 15.19 -3.67 -11.62
CA TYR A 117 16.31 -4.40 -11.02
C TYR A 117 17.29 -4.94 -12.07
N ILE A 118 16.79 -5.49 -13.17
CA ILE A 118 17.62 -6.17 -14.18
C ILE A 118 18.29 -5.17 -15.14
N SER A 119 17.64 -4.06 -15.46
CA SER A 119 18.07 -3.13 -16.51
C SER A 119 18.19 -1.70 -16.01
N GLN A 120 19.36 -1.09 -16.24
CA GLN A 120 19.60 0.33 -16.00
C GLN A 120 18.93 1.25 -17.04
N ALA A 121 18.38 0.69 -18.12
CA ALA A 121 17.70 1.46 -19.15
C ALA A 121 16.29 1.93 -18.74
N VAL A 122 15.74 1.37 -17.65
CA VAL A 122 14.42 1.74 -17.17
C VAL A 122 14.44 3.15 -16.57
N PRO A 123 13.56 4.06 -17.01
CA PRO A 123 13.48 5.41 -16.45
C PRO A 123 13.25 5.39 -14.94
N ARG A 124 13.97 6.26 -14.22
CA ARG A 124 13.82 6.38 -12.76
C ARG A 124 12.39 6.83 -12.43
N GLY A 125 11.73 6.10 -11.53
CA GLY A 125 10.38 6.41 -11.08
C GLY A 125 9.27 5.71 -11.88
N LEU A 126 9.60 5.01 -12.97
CA LEU A 126 8.60 4.27 -13.75
C LEU A 126 7.90 3.20 -12.90
N ASP A 127 8.62 2.56 -11.98
CA ASP A 127 8.07 1.56 -11.08
C ASP A 127 7.05 2.14 -10.08
N ARG A 128 7.31 3.36 -9.58
CA ARG A 128 6.36 4.11 -8.75
C ARG A 128 5.15 4.54 -9.58
N LEU A 129 5.38 5.04 -10.79
CA LEU A 129 4.30 5.44 -11.69
C LEU A 129 3.37 4.27 -12.01
N MET A 130 3.93 3.10 -12.34
CA MET A 130 3.12 1.92 -12.66
C MET A 130 2.34 1.40 -11.45
N LEU A 131 2.90 1.48 -10.25
CA LEU A 131 2.15 1.16 -9.03
C LEU A 131 1.03 2.18 -8.78
N ALA A 132 1.29 3.48 -8.95
CA ALA A 132 0.25 4.51 -8.83
C ALA A 132 -0.89 4.29 -9.83
N MET A 133 -0.54 3.95 -11.08
CA MET A 133 -1.52 3.62 -12.11
C MET A 133 -2.35 2.38 -11.74
N ALA A 134 -1.73 1.33 -11.19
CA ALA A 134 -2.46 0.14 -10.77
C ALA A 134 -3.49 0.44 -9.67
N VAL A 135 -3.08 1.18 -8.63
CA VAL A 135 -3.98 1.58 -7.54
C VAL A 135 -5.05 2.57 -8.03
N PHE A 136 -4.71 3.47 -8.96
CA PHE A 136 -5.67 4.39 -9.56
C PHE A 136 -6.72 3.66 -10.40
N VAL A 137 -6.30 2.70 -11.24
CA VAL A 137 -7.21 1.86 -12.04
C VAL A 137 -8.12 1.04 -11.15
N GLU A 138 -7.60 0.45 -10.07
CA GLU A 138 -8.41 -0.20 -9.04
C GLU A 138 -9.49 0.76 -8.51
N GLY A 139 -9.12 1.96 -8.08
CA GLY A 139 -10.06 2.97 -7.58
C GLY A 139 -11.14 3.34 -8.60
N CYS A 140 -10.78 3.50 -9.87
CA CYS A 140 -11.75 3.79 -10.93
C CYS A 140 -12.71 2.63 -11.19
N LEU A 141 -12.20 1.40 -11.30
CA LEU A 141 -13.02 0.20 -11.49
C LEU A 141 -13.99 0.02 -10.31
N PHE A 142 -13.49 0.23 -9.10
CA PHE A 142 -14.26 0.11 -7.87
C PHE A 142 -15.32 1.22 -7.72
N TYR A 143 -15.01 2.45 -8.13
CA TYR A 143 -16.00 3.55 -8.13
C TYR A 143 -17.24 3.22 -8.96
N TYR A 144 -17.05 2.71 -10.18
CA TYR A 144 -18.17 2.34 -11.04
C TYR A 144 -18.84 1.03 -10.63
N HIS A 145 -18.18 0.17 -9.84
CA HIS A 145 -18.81 -0.98 -9.20
C HIS A 145 -19.84 -0.57 -8.14
N VAL A 146 -19.56 0.50 -7.42
CA VAL A 146 -20.34 0.96 -6.26
C VAL A 146 -21.52 1.84 -6.68
N LEU A 147 -21.48 2.39 -7.90
CA LEU A 147 -22.56 3.22 -8.43
C LEU A 147 -23.87 2.40 -8.49
N HIS A 148 -24.93 2.94 -7.89
CA HIS A 148 -26.27 2.34 -7.79
C HIS A 148 -26.47 1.21 -6.76
N ARG A 149 -25.56 1.07 -5.78
CA ARG A 149 -25.79 0.22 -4.59
C ARG A 149 -26.68 0.90 -3.54
N PRO A 150 -27.28 0.14 -2.59
CA PRO A 150 -28.00 0.72 -1.47
C PRO A 150 -27.13 1.67 -0.63
N LEU A 151 -27.74 2.59 0.13
CA LEU A 151 -27.03 3.70 0.79
C LEU A 151 -25.87 3.25 1.70
N LEU A 152 -26.10 2.24 2.53
CA LEU A 152 -25.07 1.70 3.44
C LEU A 152 -23.91 1.09 2.67
N ASP A 153 -24.22 0.26 1.68
CA ASP A 153 -23.26 -0.41 0.80
C ASP A 153 -22.45 0.61 0.00
N GLN A 154 -23.11 1.64 -0.52
CA GLN A 154 -22.45 2.75 -1.21
C GLN A 154 -21.51 3.53 -0.28
N HIS A 155 -21.95 3.84 0.95
CA HIS A 155 -21.17 4.62 1.90
C HIS A 155 -19.91 3.89 2.37
N ILE A 156 -20.05 2.61 2.77
CA ILE A 156 -18.92 1.83 3.28
C ILE A 156 -17.84 1.63 2.21
N HIS A 157 -18.24 1.43 0.96
CA HIS A 157 -17.31 1.36 -0.16
C HIS A 157 -16.75 2.72 -0.58
N SER A 158 -17.50 3.82 -0.42
CA SER A 158 -16.98 5.17 -0.69
C SER A 158 -15.84 5.54 0.27
N LEU A 159 -15.92 5.11 1.53
CA LEU A 159 -14.82 5.26 2.49
C LEU A 159 -13.56 4.49 2.03
N LEU A 160 -13.73 3.30 1.46
CA LEU A 160 -12.62 2.54 0.87
C LEU A 160 -11.94 3.30 -0.28
N LEU A 161 -12.73 3.93 -1.16
CA LEU A 161 -12.22 4.73 -2.28
C LEU A 161 -11.35 5.89 -1.80
N ILE A 162 -11.65 6.50 -0.65
CA ILE A 162 -10.81 7.55 -0.06
C ILE A 162 -9.40 7.01 0.20
N ALA A 163 -9.28 5.83 0.81
CA ALA A 163 -7.98 5.21 1.07
C ALA A 163 -7.24 4.85 -0.23
N ILE A 164 -7.96 4.31 -1.23
CA ILE A 164 -7.38 3.93 -2.53
C ILE A 164 -6.82 5.15 -3.26
N PHE A 165 -7.63 6.21 -3.43
CA PHE A 165 -7.19 7.41 -4.16
C PHE A 165 -6.12 8.19 -3.40
N ALA A 166 -6.18 8.26 -2.06
CA ALA A 166 -5.12 8.84 -1.26
C ALA A 166 -3.81 8.04 -1.40
N GLY A 167 -3.88 6.71 -1.41
CA GLY A 167 -2.75 5.82 -1.68
C GLY A 167 -2.16 6.05 -3.08
N ALA A 168 -2.99 6.05 -4.12
CA ALA A 168 -2.57 6.32 -5.50
C ALA A 168 -1.90 7.69 -5.64
N GLY A 169 -2.48 8.73 -5.04
CA GLY A 169 -1.91 10.08 -5.01
C GLY A 169 -0.54 10.12 -4.30
N SER A 170 -0.39 9.43 -3.17
CA SER A 170 0.90 9.30 -2.48
C SER A 170 1.96 8.65 -3.36
N ILE A 171 1.63 7.51 -3.98
CA ILE A 171 2.56 6.80 -4.86
C ILE A 171 2.97 7.67 -6.05
N LEU A 172 2.02 8.42 -6.61
CA LEU A 172 2.30 9.33 -7.71
C LEU A 172 3.26 10.44 -7.29
N LEU A 173 3.11 10.99 -6.08
CA LEU A 173 4.06 11.96 -5.53
C LEU A 173 5.46 11.36 -5.34
N GLU A 174 5.58 10.07 -5.00
CA GLU A 174 6.88 9.37 -4.90
C GLU A 174 7.64 9.30 -6.23
N VAL A 175 6.97 9.49 -7.38
CA VAL A 175 7.64 9.62 -8.69
C VAL A 175 8.56 10.85 -8.71
N PHE A 176 8.12 11.94 -8.09
CA PHE A 176 8.86 13.21 -8.03
C PHE A 176 9.70 13.33 -6.76
N LEU A 177 9.18 12.82 -5.63
CA LEU A 177 9.76 12.92 -4.29
C LEU A 177 10.26 11.54 -3.82
N ARG A 178 11.20 10.97 -4.58
CA ARG A 178 11.71 9.61 -4.35
C ARG A 178 12.40 9.46 -3.00
N ASP A 179 12.26 8.28 -2.40
CA ASP A 179 12.85 7.89 -1.10
C ASP A 179 12.42 8.80 0.06
N ASN A 180 11.29 9.50 -0.07
CA ASN A 180 10.72 10.30 1.00
C ASN A 180 9.97 9.38 1.98
N ILE A 181 10.58 9.13 3.13
CA ILE A 181 10.02 8.23 4.16
C ILE A 181 8.59 8.61 4.58
N VAL A 182 8.22 9.89 4.56
CA VAL A 182 6.87 10.33 4.94
C VAL A 182 5.86 9.82 3.92
N LEU A 183 6.14 9.95 2.62
CA LEU A 183 5.27 9.42 1.56
C LEU A 183 5.22 7.90 1.58
N GLU A 184 6.37 7.25 1.74
CA GLU A 184 6.46 5.78 1.78
C GLU A 184 5.66 5.19 2.95
N MET A 185 5.73 5.83 4.12
CA MET A 185 4.98 5.47 5.33
C MET A 185 3.49 5.81 5.19
N PHE A 186 3.16 6.95 4.58
CA PHE A 186 1.78 7.31 4.29
C PHE A 186 1.12 6.31 3.34
N ARG A 187 1.81 5.91 2.26
CA ARG A 187 1.38 4.83 1.36
C ARG A 187 1.18 3.51 2.11
N ALA A 188 2.10 3.14 3.01
CA ALA A 188 1.93 1.96 3.87
C ALA A 188 0.69 2.06 4.77
N SER A 189 0.42 3.25 5.32
CA SER A 189 -0.80 3.53 6.11
C SER A 189 -2.06 3.31 5.28
N MET A 190 -2.10 3.83 4.05
CA MET A 190 -3.25 3.70 3.15
C MET A 190 -3.50 2.24 2.78
N ALA A 191 -2.44 1.46 2.53
CA ALA A 191 -2.57 0.03 2.26
C ALA A 191 -3.12 -0.77 3.47
N ILE A 192 -2.69 -0.43 4.70
CA ILE A 192 -3.25 -1.06 5.92
C ILE A 192 -4.72 -0.70 6.09
N VAL A 193 -5.08 0.59 5.92
CA VAL A 193 -6.48 1.03 6.00
C VAL A 193 -7.31 0.33 4.93
N GLN A 194 -6.88 0.33 3.68
CA GLN A 194 -7.54 -0.37 2.58
C GLN A 194 -7.75 -1.85 2.90
N GLY A 195 -6.71 -2.54 3.38
CA GLY A 195 -6.78 -3.96 3.72
C GLY A 195 -7.74 -4.27 4.88
N THR A 196 -7.62 -3.55 5.99
CA THR A 196 -8.52 -3.74 7.14
C THR A 196 -9.96 -3.31 6.83
N TRP A 197 -10.14 -2.33 5.96
CA TRP A 197 -11.47 -1.85 5.59
C TRP A 197 -12.18 -2.79 4.63
N PHE A 198 -11.48 -3.45 3.71
CA PHE A 198 -12.04 -4.57 2.94
C PHE A 198 -12.60 -5.67 3.84
N TRP A 199 -11.90 -5.99 4.94
CA TRP A 199 -12.42 -6.91 5.96
C TRP A 199 -13.67 -6.34 6.63
N GLN A 200 -13.66 -5.06 7.03
CA GLN A 200 -14.82 -4.41 7.65
C GLN A 200 -16.05 -4.43 6.72
N VAL A 201 -15.87 -4.14 5.44
CA VAL A 201 -16.91 -4.25 4.40
C VAL A 201 -17.48 -5.66 4.37
N GLY A 202 -16.61 -6.67 4.29
CA GLY A 202 -17.02 -8.07 4.27
C GLY A 202 -17.83 -8.46 5.51
N VAL A 203 -17.40 -8.01 6.68
CA VAL A 203 -18.11 -8.29 7.95
C VAL A 203 -19.47 -7.63 7.96
N VAL A 204 -19.56 -6.34 7.64
CA VAL A 204 -20.82 -5.56 7.70
C VAL A 204 -21.85 -6.12 6.72
N LEU A 205 -21.47 -6.34 5.46
CA LEU A 205 -22.41 -6.72 4.40
C LEU A 205 -22.80 -8.20 4.41
N PHE A 206 -21.93 -9.11 4.87
CA PHE A 206 -22.17 -10.55 4.74
C PHE A 206 -22.32 -11.30 6.07
N GLN A 207 -22.06 -10.65 7.21
CA GLN A 207 -22.23 -11.22 8.56
C GLN A 207 -21.69 -12.65 8.67
N PRO A 208 -20.36 -12.87 8.52
CA PRO A 208 -19.80 -14.21 8.34
C PRO A 208 -19.98 -15.15 9.53
N TRP A 209 -20.35 -14.61 10.69
CA TRP A 209 -20.60 -15.35 11.92
C TRP A 209 -22.08 -15.42 12.29
N GLY A 210 -23.00 -15.16 11.34
CA GLY A 210 -24.43 -15.30 11.56
C GLY A 210 -25.06 -14.19 12.42
N GLY A 211 -24.46 -13.01 12.45
CA GLY A 211 -25.03 -11.83 13.11
C GLY A 211 -26.25 -11.25 12.37
N PRO A 212 -27.03 -10.38 13.02
CA PRO A 212 -28.14 -9.69 12.35
C PRO A 212 -27.62 -8.79 11.23
N MET A 213 -28.38 -8.71 10.14
CA MET A 213 -28.08 -7.79 9.04
C MET A 213 -28.19 -6.34 9.51
N TRP A 214 -27.36 -5.48 8.95
CA TRP A 214 -27.37 -4.05 9.25
C TRP A 214 -28.56 -3.39 8.57
N ASP A 215 -29.22 -2.47 9.28
CA ASP A 215 -30.28 -1.65 8.69
C ASP A 215 -29.66 -0.61 7.75
N GLU A 216 -29.97 -0.71 6.47
CA GLU A 216 -29.45 0.17 5.42
C GLU A 216 -30.01 1.60 5.51
N ASN A 217 -31.14 1.79 6.22
CA ASN A 217 -31.80 3.08 6.37
C ASN A 217 -31.46 3.79 7.68
N ASP A 218 -30.76 3.11 8.61
CA ASP A 218 -30.38 3.72 9.88
C ASP A 218 -29.16 4.64 9.70
N HIS A 219 -29.39 5.93 9.87
CA HIS A 219 -28.34 6.95 9.82
C HIS A 219 -27.24 6.72 10.87
N SER A 220 -27.56 6.10 12.00
CA SER A 220 -26.60 5.79 13.06
C SER A 220 -25.51 4.84 12.57
N ASN A 221 -25.85 3.90 11.67
CA ASN A 221 -24.89 2.99 11.04
C ASN A 221 -23.90 3.76 10.16
N ILE A 222 -24.37 4.77 9.41
CA ILE A 222 -23.53 5.64 8.58
C ILE A 222 -22.55 6.44 9.45
N MET A 223 -23.04 7.02 10.55
CA MET A 223 -22.20 7.75 11.51
C MET A 223 -21.15 6.83 12.15
N PHE A 224 -21.56 5.64 12.59
CA PHE A 224 -20.67 4.65 13.18
C PHE A 224 -19.59 4.20 12.20
N LEU A 225 -19.94 3.86 10.95
CA LEU A 225 -18.98 3.43 9.94
C LEU A 225 -17.99 4.54 9.58
N THR A 226 -18.45 5.78 9.48
CA THR A 226 -17.58 6.94 9.25
C THR A 226 -16.56 7.09 10.38
N MET A 227 -17.03 7.01 11.63
CA MET A 227 -16.15 7.03 12.79
C MET A 227 -15.17 5.85 12.76
N CYS A 228 -15.67 4.62 12.59
CA CYS A 228 -14.90 3.38 12.55
C CYS A 228 -13.77 3.43 11.51
N PHE A 229 -14.01 4.00 10.33
CA PHE A 229 -12.99 4.20 9.31
C PHE A 229 -11.78 5.00 9.82
N PHE A 230 -12.02 6.11 10.52
CA PHE A 230 -10.94 6.92 11.09
C PHE A 230 -10.27 6.25 12.30
N TRP A 231 -10.95 5.33 12.99
CA TRP A 231 -10.31 4.49 14.00
C TRP A 231 -9.35 3.48 13.36
N HIS A 232 -9.70 2.87 12.22
CA HIS A 232 -8.78 2.04 11.44
C HIS A 232 -7.55 2.84 10.99
N TRP A 233 -7.75 4.09 10.56
CA TRP A 233 -6.65 4.98 10.20
C TRP A 233 -5.76 5.32 11.40
N ALA A 234 -6.34 5.69 12.54
CA ALA A 234 -5.60 5.94 13.77
C ALA A 234 -4.79 4.71 14.20
N ALA A 235 -5.37 3.51 14.10
CA ALA A 235 -4.67 2.26 14.36
C ALA A 235 -3.52 2.01 13.37
N ALA A 236 -3.71 2.29 12.07
CA ALA A 236 -2.64 2.19 11.08
C ALA A 236 -1.46 3.13 11.39
N VAL A 237 -1.74 4.36 11.82
CA VAL A 237 -0.71 5.32 12.28
C VAL A 237 0.01 4.79 13.52
N ALA A 238 -0.71 4.22 14.49
CA ALA A 238 -0.10 3.62 15.67
C ALA A 238 0.83 2.44 15.30
N ILE A 239 0.39 1.56 14.40
CA ILE A 239 1.21 0.44 13.89
C ILE A 239 2.50 0.97 13.25
N LEU A 240 2.41 2.01 12.42
CA LEU A 240 3.56 2.64 11.78
C LEU A 240 4.54 3.23 12.80
N ALA A 241 4.04 3.94 13.81
CA ALA A 241 4.87 4.51 14.87
C ALA A 241 5.59 3.42 15.68
N VAL A 242 4.88 2.33 16.01
CA VAL A 242 5.46 1.17 16.69
C VAL A 242 6.55 0.52 15.82
N ASN A 243 6.26 0.23 14.56
CA ASN A 243 7.21 -0.42 13.65
C ASN A 243 8.44 0.44 13.37
N TYR A 244 8.28 1.75 13.23
CA TYR A 244 9.40 2.68 13.12
C TYR A 244 10.27 2.65 14.38
N THR A 245 9.66 2.75 15.56
CA THR A 245 10.37 2.74 16.85
C THR A 245 11.10 1.42 17.08
N LEU A 246 10.44 0.28 16.81
CA LEU A 246 11.05 -1.04 16.91
C LEU A 246 12.23 -1.18 15.95
N THR A 247 12.08 -0.74 14.71
CA THR A 247 13.17 -0.79 13.71
C THR A 247 14.37 0.05 14.14
N TYR A 248 14.11 1.26 14.66
CA TYR A 248 15.14 2.14 15.23
C TYR A 248 15.87 1.47 16.40
N CYS A 249 15.14 0.96 17.38
CA CYS A 249 15.69 0.27 18.55
C CYS A 249 16.51 -0.96 18.15
N CYS A 250 16.02 -1.78 17.22
CA CYS A 250 16.73 -2.95 16.70
C CYS A 250 18.04 -2.55 16.03
N LEU A 251 18.02 -1.57 15.12
CA LEU A 251 19.22 -1.07 14.45
C LEU A 251 20.23 -0.49 15.44
N GLN A 252 19.78 0.29 16.42
CA GLN A 252 20.66 0.79 17.48
C GLN A 252 21.32 -0.33 18.29
N ARG A 253 20.55 -1.36 18.65
CA ARG A 253 21.07 -2.51 19.39
C ARG A 253 22.12 -3.27 18.58
N PHE A 254 21.87 -3.53 17.30
CA PHE A 254 22.86 -4.13 16.41
C PHE A 254 24.14 -3.29 16.30
N ARG A 255 24.03 -1.96 16.19
CA ARG A 255 25.21 -1.07 16.17
C ARG A 255 26.05 -1.15 17.45
N ARG A 256 25.39 -1.15 18.62
CA ARG A 256 26.08 -1.29 19.91
C ARG A 256 26.83 -2.63 20.02
N VAL A 257 26.24 -3.71 19.52
CA VAL A 257 26.87 -5.04 19.51
C VAL A 257 28.00 -5.13 18.49
N SER A 258 27.89 -4.48 17.33
CA SER A 258 28.91 -4.50 16.28
C SER A 258 30.08 -3.53 16.52
N GLY A 259 30.07 -2.73 17.59
CA GLY A 259 31.20 -1.88 17.99
C GLY A 259 31.45 -0.64 17.12
N GLU A 260 30.51 -0.23 16.26
CA GLU A 260 30.68 1.02 15.49
C GLU A 260 30.47 2.27 16.38
N PRO A 261 31.35 3.28 16.33
CA PRO A 261 31.28 4.42 17.24
C PRO A 261 30.02 5.26 17.06
N TYR A 262 29.46 5.69 18.19
CA TYR A 262 28.34 6.60 18.31
C TYR A 262 28.68 7.98 17.71
N ILE A 263 28.06 8.36 16.58
CA ILE A 263 27.97 9.79 16.24
C ILE A 263 26.87 10.37 17.13
N SER A 264 27.28 10.95 18.25
CA SER A 264 26.40 11.76 19.08
C SER A 264 25.87 12.92 18.24
N LEU A 265 24.62 13.30 18.48
CA LEU A 265 24.07 14.59 18.03
C LEU A 265 24.91 15.80 18.48
N GLY A 266 25.92 15.62 19.35
CA GLY A 266 26.85 16.66 19.80
C GLY A 266 27.83 17.15 18.72
N VAL A 267 28.13 16.36 17.68
CA VAL A 267 29.08 16.81 16.63
C VAL A 267 28.48 17.93 15.76
N ARG A 268 27.15 17.98 15.61
CA ARG A 268 26.49 19.09 14.89
C ARG A 268 26.51 20.38 15.70
N GLN A 269 26.47 20.29 17.03
CA GLN A 269 26.56 21.45 17.93
C GLN A 269 28.01 21.96 18.02
N GLN A 270 28.98 21.06 18.15
CA GLN A 270 30.41 21.41 18.20
C GLN A 270 30.93 21.98 16.86
N LYS A 271 30.42 21.51 15.72
CA LYS A 271 30.75 22.09 14.40
C LYS A 271 30.07 23.43 14.16
N CYS A 272 28.94 23.71 14.83
CA CYS A 272 28.27 25.01 14.81
C CYS A 272 29.01 26.02 15.71
N GLU A 273 29.41 25.60 16.91
CA GLU A 273 30.21 26.40 17.86
C GLU A 273 31.63 26.69 17.35
N SER A 274 32.29 25.72 16.71
CA SER A 274 33.58 25.95 16.06
C SER A 274 33.46 26.93 14.88
N ARG A 275 32.34 26.92 14.15
CA ARG A 275 32.09 27.89 13.07
C ARG A 275 31.74 29.28 13.61
N SER A 276 31.04 29.38 14.74
CA SER A 276 30.78 30.68 15.37
C SER A 276 32.04 31.26 16.00
N GLN A 277 32.87 30.45 16.68
CA GLN A 277 34.17 30.88 17.22
C GLN A 277 35.15 31.31 16.13
N ALA A 278 35.22 30.59 15.00
CA ALA A 278 36.06 31.00 13.87
C ALA A 278 35.58 32.29 13.19
N ALA A 279 34.28 32.58 13.21
CA ALA A 279 33.72 33.82 12.67
C ALA A 279 34.03 35.05 13.57
N PHE A 280 34.20 34.87 14.87
CA PHE A 280 34.58 35.96 15.79
C PHE A 280 36.08 36.25 15.81
N LEU A 281 36.94 35.30 15.43
CA LEU A 281 38.40 35.47 15.43
C LEU A 281 38.97 36.06 14.13
N ASN A 282 38.19 36.09 13.04
CA ASN A 282 38.61 36.70 11.77
C ASN A 282 38.31 38.21 11.66
N GLY A 283 37.97 38.88 12.77
CA GLY A 283 37.55 40.28 12.79
C GLY A 283 38.49 41.26 13.48
N SER A 284 39.72 40.87 13.86
CA SER A 284 40.58 41.73 14.70
C SER A 284 41.94 42.14 14.13
N ASP A 285 42.31 41.74 12.92
CA ASP A 285 43.60 42.11 12.33
C ASP A 285 43.42 42.67 10.91
N GLU A 286 43.07 43.95 10.78
CA GLU A 286 43.58 44.87 9.74
C GLU A 286 43.54 46.31 10.29
N GLU A 287 44.63 47.04 10.06
CA GLU A 287 44.92 48.43 10.45
C GLU A 287 43.94 49.47 9.88
#